data_AF-A0A818RE96-F1
#
_entry.id   AF-A0A818RE96-F1
#
_cell.length_a   1.000
_cell.length_b   1.000
_cell.length_c   1.000
_cell.angle_alpha   90.00
_cell.angle_beta   90.00
_cell.angle_gamma   90.00
#
_symmetry.space_group_name_H-M   'P 1'
#
loop_
_entity.id
_entity.type
_entity.pdbx_description
1 polymer ?
#
loop_
_entity_poly.entity_id
_entity_poly.type
_entity_poly.pdbx_seq_one_letter_code
_entity_poly.pdbx_strand_id
1 'polypeptide(L)'
;MDDCWQVSRDSQGTIQADPKAFPSGIPALVDYVHSRKLKFGLYSDAGFKTCGGRPGSLHYETIDANTYASWGVDYLKYDNCNTDGTIPEVRYPVMRDALNASGKPIFYSMCEWGVDKPALWAANVGNSWRTTGDIGDSWKSMLNNIDINNEFADNAGPGGWNDPDMLEVGNGGMTDSEYVTHFSLWAISKAPLLVGCDVSKMSAATLSTLTNPEVIAVNQDPLGIQGKKVAFASSQLPNASSDVIVTNCASLSSTIEPKRLEWTYNPQDGSIRSMFNGQCLSIESCSTSEAANIVLNECHINDPQAQCQGKNQQWTVNTEDQSIISQMNGKCLDVYNFDGPNVDAFSCNKQDNQVWIWNPIDGTVRSKHNGECLTSKAELEVWAGLLSDGSQAVVLLNRGNIGSESITVKWSDIGFPVDHSAVVRDLWARKDLGTYTGSYTSPNIDHHGVMMLKITLTKSR
;
A
#
# COMPACT_ATOMS: atom_id res chain seq x y z
N MET A 1 0.59 -5.28 -22.40
CA MET A 1 -0.62 -6.03 -22.75
C MET A 1 -0.84 -7.06 -21.67
N ASP A 2 -2.02 -7.06 -21.05
CA ASP A 2 -2.35 -7.96 -19.94
C ASP A 2 -3.04 -9.25 -20.45
N ASP A 3 -3.78 -9.96 -19.61
CA ASP A 3 -4.40 -11.26 -19.90
C ASP A 3 -5.36 -11.27 -21.11
N CYS A 4 -5.82 -12.46 -21.50
CA CYS A 4 -6.74 -12.75 -22.59
C CYS A 4 -6.19 -12.61 -24.01
N TRP A 5 -4.89 -12.39 -24.20
CA TRP A 5 -4.27 -12.37 -25.53
C TRP A 5 -3.99 -13.77 -26.09
N GLN A 6 -3.65 -14.73 -25.23
CA GLN A 6 -3.37 -16.12 -25.58
C GLN A 6 -4.64 -16.98 -25.54
N VAL A 7 -4.79 -17.92 -26.49
CA VAL A 7 -6.00 -18.74 -26.62
C VAL A 7 -5.74 -20.25 -26.65
N SER A 8 -4.55 -20.68 -27.05
CA SER A 8 -4.21 -22.10 -27.17
C SER A 8 -2.68 -22.31 -27.17
N ARG A 9 -2.27 -23.58 -27.22
CA ARG A 9 -0.91 -24.01 -27.57
C ARG A 9 -0.96 -24.84 -28.85
N ASP A 10 0.07 -24.76 -29.69
CA ASP A 10 0.21 -25.62 -30.86
C ASP A 10 0.74 -27.02 -30.50
N SER A 11 0.99 -27.86 -31.50
CA SER A 11 1.47 -29.24 -31.30
C SER A 11 2.88 -29.33 -30.73
N GLN A 12 3.66 -28.24 -30.77
CA GLN A 12 5.00 -28.14 -30.15
C GLN A 12 4.93 -27.52 -28.75
N GLY A 13 3.73 -27.19 -28.27
CA GLY A 13 3.54 -26.53 -26.99
C GLY A 13 3.71 -25.00 -27.04
N THR A 14 3.93 -24.42 -28.22
CA THR A 14 4.11 -22.97 -28.38
C THR A 14 2.80 -22.24 -28.16
N ILE A 15 2.81 -21.23 -27.29
CA ILE A 15 1.65 -20.39 -26.99
C ILE A 15 1.18 -19.60 -28.22
N GLN A 16 -0.14 -19.56 -28.45
CA GLN A 16 -0.77 -18.93 -29.60
C GLN A 16 -1.64 -17.75 -29.17
N ALA A 17 -1.44 -16.59 -29.81
CA ALA A 17 -2.29 -15.42 -29.66
C ALA A 17 -3.64 -15.59 -30.36
N ASP A 18 -4.69 -14.89 -29.92
CA ASP A 18 -5.99 -14.87 -30.60
C ASP A 18 -5.83 -14.30 -32.02
N PRO A 19 -6.03 -15.11 -33.09
CA PRO A 19 -5.86 -14.63 -34.46
C PRO A 19 -6.95 -13.63 -34.87
N LYS A 20 -8.07 -13.54 -34.14
CA LYS A 20 -9.10 -12.52 -34.40
C LYS A 20 -8.71 -11.17 -33.82
N ALA A 21 -8.13 -11.16 -32.62
CA ALA A 21 -7.67 -9.92 -31.99
C ALA A 21 -6.33 -9.44 -32.57
N PHE A 22 -5.45 -10.37 -32.94
CA PHE A 22 -4.11 -10.12 -33.47
C PHE A 22 -3.94 -10.77 -34.85
N PRO A 23 -4.65 -10.31 -35.89
CA PRO A 23 -4.63 -10.94 -37.22
C PRO A 23 -3.26 -10.87 -37.92
N SER A 24 -2.42 -9.92 -37.51
CA SER A 24 -1.03 -9.80 -37.99
C SER A 24 0.00 -10.47 -37.05
N GLY A 25 -0.47 -11.11 -35.97
CA GLY A 25 0.38 -11.70 -34.94
C GLY A 25 1.01 -10.69 -33.97
N ILE A 26 1.53 -11.21 -32.86
CA ILE A 26 2.24 -10.42 -31.84
C ILE A 26 3.52 -9.77 -32.39
N PRO A 27 4.37 -10.42 -33.22
CA PRO A 27 5.57 -9.78 -33.77
C PRO A 27 5.28 -8.48 -34.51
N ALA A 28 4.24 -8.42 -35.34
CA ALA A 28 3.88 -7.20 -36.06
C ALA A 28 3.43 -6.07 -35.11
N LEU A 29 2.77 -6.40 -34.00
CA LEU A 29 2.41 -5.44 -32.97
C LEU A 29 3.64 -4.93 -32.21
N VAL A 30 4.58 -5.82 -31.89
CA VAL A 30 5.85 -5.45 -31.26
C VAL A 30 6.65 -4.52 -32.17
N ASP A 31 6.82 -4.86 -33.45
CA ASP A 31 7.50 -4.03 -34.44
C ASP A 31 6.86 -2.64 -34.54
N TYR A 32 5.51 -2.58 -34.54
CA TYR A 32 4.80 -1.32 -34.53
C TYR A 32 5.10 -0.48 -33.28
N VAL A 33 5.08 -1.08 -32.10
CA VAL A 33 5.37 -0.39 -30.83
C VAL A 33 6.82 0.10 -30.78
N HIS A 34 7.78 -0.73 -31.21
CA HIS A 34 9.18 -0.34 -31.32
C HIS A 34 9.40 0.78 -32.33
N SER A 35 8.67 0.81 -33.45
CA SER A 35 8.72 1.91 -34.42
C SER A 35 8.30 3.26 -33.83
N ARG A 36 7.52 3.24 -32.74
CA ARG A 36 7.12 4.42 -31.96
C ARG A 36 8.08 4.76 -30.82
N LYS A 37 9.25 4.10 -30.77
CA LYS A 37 10.27 4.25 -29.71
C LYS A 37 9.75 3.89 -28.31
N LEU A 38 8.75 3.01 -28.25
CA LEU A 38 8.22 2.44 -27.03
C LEU A 38 8.73 1.00 -26.87
N LYS A 39 8.61 0.47 -25.64
CA LYS A 39 8.86 -0.93 -25.31
C LYS A 39 7.55 -1.70 -25.24
N PHE A 40 7.57 -3.00 -25.54
CA PHE A 40 6.39 -3.83 -25.50
C PHE A 40 6.41 -4.80 -24.32
N GLY A 41 5.37 -4.75 -23.48
CA GLY A 41 5.17 -5.69 -22.38
C GLY A 41 4.07 -6.71 -22.68
N LEU A 42 4.32 -7.95 -22.26
CA LEU A 42 3.42 -9.09 -22.36
C LEU A 42 3.07 -9.63 -20.97
N TYR A 43 2.04 -10.47 -20.90
CA TYR A 43 1.56 -11.12 -19.69
C TYR A 43 1.56 -12.64 -19.85
N SER A 44 1.94 -13.34 -18.80
CA SER A 44 1.63 -14.76 -18.62
C SER A 44 1.46 -15.06 -17.14
N ASP A 45 1.31 -16.34 -16.81
CA ASP A 45 1.07 -16.82 -15.46
C ASP A 45 2.06 -17.94 -15.13
N ALA A 46 2.55 -17.95 -13.90
CA ALA A 46 3.35 -19.01 -13.33
C ALA A 46 2.51 -20.24 -12.94
N GLY A 47 1.29 -20.42 -13.44
CA GLY A 47 0.45 -21.60 -13.26
C GLY A 47 0.07 -22.28 -14.57
N PHE A 48 -0.80 -23.29 -14.49
CA PHE A 48 -1.30 -24.02 -15.65
C PHE A 48 -2.20 -23.16 -16.53
N LYS A 49 -2.87 -22.19 -15.92
CA LYS A 49 -3.75 -21.23 -16.58
C LYS A 49 -3.60 -19.85 -15.97
N THR A 50 -3.78 -18.82 -16.78
CA THR A 50 -3.91 -17.44 -16.32
C THR A 50 -5.16 -17.27 -15.45
N CYS A 51 -5.26 -16.15 -14.75
CA CYS A 51 -6.45 -15.81 -13.97
C CYS A 51 -7.73 -15.77 -14.83
N GLY A 52 -7.64 -15.31 -16.09
CA GLY A 52 -8.70 -15.37 -17.09
C GLY A 52 -8.91 -16.75 -17.74
N GLY A 53 -8.28 -17.80 -17.23
CA GLY A 53 -8.46 -19.18 -17.66
C GLY A 53 -7.78 -19.53 -18.98
N ARG A 54 -6.83 -18.72 -19.45
CA ARG A 54 -6.05 -18.94 -20.68
C ARG A 54 -4.81 -19.79 -20.42
N PRO A 55 -4.09 -20.31 -21.44
CA PRO A 55 -2.85 -21.05 -21.20
C PRO A 55 -1.84 -20.25 -20.38
N GLY A 56 -1.42 -20.80 -19.23
CA GLY A 56 -0.31 -20.29 -18.41
C GLY A 56 1.00 -21.00 -18.75
N SER A 57 2.13 -20.53 -18.20
CA SER A 57 3.47 -20.95 -18.59
C SER A 57 4.12 -22.01 -17.69
N LEU A 58 3.44 -22.48 -16.64
CA LEU A 58 3.99 -23.54 -15.79
C LEU A 58 4.31 -24.80 -16.60
N HIS A 59 5.56 -25.28 -16.50
CA HIS A 59 6.17 -26.35 -17.29
C HIS A 59 6.41 -26.06 -18.78
N TYR A 60 6.13 -24.84 -19.23
CA TYR A 60 6.40 -24.35 -20.60
C TYR A 60 7.38 -23.16 -20.61
N GLU A 61 8.01 -22.85 -19.49
CA GLU A 61 8.77 -21.62 -19.25
C GLU A 61 9.86 -21.41 -20.30
N THR A 62 10.61 -22.45 -20.64
CA THR A 62 11.66 -22.38 -21.67
C THR A 62 11.09 -22.12 -23.06
N ILE A 63 9.98 -22.76 -23.42
CA ILE A 63 9.34 -22.59 -24.74
C ILE A 63 8.76 -21.17 -24.83
N ASP A 64 8.06 -20.73 -23.79
CA ASP A 64 7.40 -19.43 -23.73
C ASP A 64 8.42 -18.29 -23.68
N ALA A 65 9.47 -18.38 -22.86
CA ALA A 65 10.53 -17.37 -22.83
C ALA A 65 11.21 -17.21 -24.20
N ASN A 66 11.54 -18.31 -24.88
CA ASN A 66 12.11 -18.26 -26.23
C ASN A 66 11.14 -17.67 -27.24
N THR A 67 9.84 -17.97 -27.11
CA THR A 67 8.79 -17.42 -27.96
C THR A 67 8.68 -15.91 -27.79
N TYR A 68 8.58 -15.44 -26.55
CA TYR A 68 8.49 -14.02 -26.22
C TYR A 68 9.74 -13.25 -26.68
N ALA A 69 10.92 -13.84 -26.47
CA ALA A 69 12.18 -13.27 -26.94
C ALA A 69 12.21 -13.16 -28.47
N SER A 70 11.76 -14.20 -29.19
CA SER A 70 11.68 -14.21 -30.65
C SER A 70 10.71 -13.18 -31.21
N TRP A 71 9.64 -12.86 -30.47
CA TRP A 71 8.69 -11.80 -30.83
C TRP A 71 9.20 -10.41 -30.51
N GLY A 72 10.30 -10.27 -29.77
CA GLY A 72 10.85 -8.97 -29.39
C GLY A 72 10.24 -8.36 -28.13
N VAL A 73 9.52 -9.10 -27.30
CA VAL A 73 8.93 -8.63 -26.02
C VAL A 73 10.00 -8.10 -25.08
N ASP A 74 9.80 -6.92 -24.48
CA ASP A 74 10.79 -6.25 -23.61
C ASP A 74 10.46 -6.32 -22.12
N TYR A 75 9.24 -6.73 -21.77
CA TYR A 75 8.73 -6.78 -20.41
C TYR A 75 7.76 -7.96 -20.27
N LEU A 76 7.83 -8.69 -19.16
CA LEU A 76 6.88 -9.75 -18.82
C LEU A 76 6.30 -9.50 -17.43
N LYS A 77 4.98 -9.30 -17.35
CA LYS A 77 4.21 -9.49 -16.11
C LYS A 77 3.92 -10.98 -15.94
N TYR A 78 4.21 -11.54 -14.77
CA TYR A 78 4.13 -12.99 -14.53
C TYR A 78 3.33 -13.32 -13.28
N ASP A 79 2.09 -13.75 -13.51
CA ASP A 79 1.03 -13.90 -12.51
C ASP A 79 1.11 -15.22 -11.72
N ASN A 80 0.16 -15.45 -10.82
CA ASN A 80 0.21 -16.51 -9.82
C ASN A 80 -1.09 -17.34 -9.68
N CYS A 81 -1.96 -17.37 -10.70
CA CYS A 81 -3.20 -18.15 -10.66
C CYS A 81 -2.99 -19.63 -11.07
N ASN A 82 -3.90 -20.52 -10.67
CA ASN A 82 -3.94 -21.93 -11.10
C ASN A 82 -2.59 -22.69 -11.00
N THR A 83 -1.89 -22.52 -9.87
CA THR A 83 -0.58 -23.13 -9.63
C THR A 83 -0.72 -24.61 -9.23
N ASP A 84 0.41 -25.32 -9.14
CA ASP A 84 0.50 -26.68 -8.59
C ASP A 84 0.66 -26.71 -7.05
N GLY A 85 0.51 -25.56 -6.39
CA GLY A 85 0.72 -25.40 -4.96
C GLY A 85 2.17 -25.14 -4.55
N THR A 86 3.12 -25.12 -5.49
CA THR A 86 4.50 -24.72 -5.19
C THR A 86 4.59 -23.23 -4.88
N ILE A 87 5.38 -22.90 -3.85
CA ILE A 87 5.57 -21.52 -3.40
C ILE A 87 6.29 -20.67 -4.46
N PRO A 88 6.01 -19.36 -4.53
CA PRO A 88 6.62 -18.47 -5.51
C PRO A 88 8.16 -18.51 -5.53
N GLU A 89 8.81 -18.59 -4.36
CA GLU A 89 10.29 -18.61 -4.26
C GLU A 89 10.93 -19.77 -5.05
N VAL A 90 10.20 -20.87 -5.27
CA VAL A 90 10.67 -22.02 -6.07
C VAL A 90 10.34 -21.86 -7.55
N ARG A 91 9.18 -21.29 -7.87
CA ARG A 91 8.59 -21.33 -9.23
C ARG A 91 9.02 -20.16 -10.12
N TYR A 92 9.12 -18.96 -9.57
CA TYR A 92 9.55 -17.77 -10.33
C TYR A 92 10.99 -17.85 -10.87
N PRO A 93 11.98 -18.41 -10.14
CA PRO A 93 13.33 -18.60 -10.67
C PRO A 93 13.40 -19.41 -11.97
N VAL A 94 12.46 -20.33 -12.20
CA VAL A 94 12.43 -21.15 -13.42
C VAL A 94 12.20 -20.29 -14.66
N MET A 95 11.24 -19.36 -14.60
CA MET A 95 10.98 -18.42 -15.69
C MET A 95 12.10 -17.37 -15.83
N ARG A 96 12.67 -16.88 -14.72
CA ARG A 96 13.88 -16.03 -14.77
C ARG A 96 15.00 -16.70 -15.57
N ASP A 97 15.31 -17.96 -15.26
CA ASP A 97 16.39 -18.69 -15.92
C ASP A 97 16.09 -18.92 -17.40
N ALA A 98 14.83 -19.20 -17.74
CA ALA A 98 14.37 -19.31 -19.13
C ALA A 98 14.50 -18.00 -19.90
N LEU A 99 14.10 -16.86 -19.31
CA LEU A 99 14.25 -15.53 -19.91
C LEU A 99 15.73 -15.18 -20.13
N ASN A 100 16.59 -15.43 -19.14
CA ASN A 100 18.03 -15.22 -19.27
C ASN A 100 18.64 -16.10 -20.37
N ALA A 101 18.25 -17.38 -20.45
CA ALA A 101 18.73 -18.32 -21.46
C ALA A 101 18.30 -17.95 -22.89
N SER A 102 17.22 -17.19 -23.06
CA SER A 102 16.77 -16.70 -24.37
C SER A 102 17.74 -15.70 -25.02
N GLY A 103 18.63 -15.09 -24.24
CA GLY A 103 19.61 -14.11 -24.70
C GLY A 103 19.07 -12.71 -24.98
N LYS A 104 17.74 -12.47 -24.85
CA LYS A 104 17.15 -11.14 -24.93
C LYS A 104 16.90 -10.58 -23.52
N PRO A 105 17.33 -9.35 -23.21
CA PRO A 105 16.93 -8.67 -21.97
C PRO A 105 15.41 -8.40 -21.96
N ILE A 106 14.72 -8.96 -20.96
CA ILE A 106 13.28 -8.78 -20.73
C ILE A 106 13.11 -8.37 -19.27
N PHE A 107 12.46 -7.23 -19.01
CA PHE A 107 12.15 -6.79 -17.66
C PHE A 107 11.16 -7.78 -17.03
N TYR A 108 11.52 -8.38 -15.90
CA TYR A 108 10.71 -9.43 -15.28
C TYR A 108 9.93 -8.87 -14.08
N SER A 109 8.63 -8.66 -14.26
CA SER A 109 7.71 -8.17 -13.23
C SER A 109 6.91 -9.33 -12.67
N MET A 110 7.14 -9.60 -11.39
CA MET A 110 6.51 -10.70 -10.68
C MET A 110 5.18 -10.25 -10.06
N CYS A 111 4.15 -11.08 -10.18
CA CYS A 111 2.78 -10.79 -9.77
C CYS A 111 2.20 -11.91 -8.90
N GLU A 112 2.85 -12.15 -7.77
CA GLU A 112 2.52 -13.12 -6.72
C GLU A 112 1.78 -12.50 -5.54
N TRP A 113 1.41 -11.23 -5.66
CA TRP A 113 0.52 -10.51 -4.75
C TRP A 113 1.01 -10.41 -3.29
N GLY A 114 2.32 -10.47 -3.06
CA GLY A 114 2.91 -10.51 -1.73
C GLY A 114 2.96 -11.90 -1.09
N VAL A 115 2.45 -12.95 -1.76
CA VAL A 115 2.51 -14.33 -1.27
C VAL A 115 3.97 -14.72 -1.07
N ASP A 116 4.27 -15.26 0.11
CA ASP A 116 5.62 -15.66 0.51
C ASP A 116 6.62 -14.48 0.60
N LYS A 117 6.10 -13.26 0.86
CA LYS A 117 6.89 -12.05 1.18
C LYS A 117 8.03 -11.78 0.18
N PRO A 118 7.72 -11.56 -1.11
CA PRO A 118 8.70 -11.47 -2.19
C PRO A 118 9.78 -10.41 -1.99
N ALA A 119 9.48 -9.33 -1.29
CA ALA A 119 10.48 -8.31 -0.93
C ALA A 119 11.73 -8.89 -0.20
N LEU A 120 11.62 -10.05 0.43
CA LEU A 120 12.74 -10.67 1.14
C LEU A 120 13.68 -11.49 0.23
N TRP A 121 13.27 -11.85 -1.00
CA TRP A 121 14.03 -12.76 -1.87
C TRP A 121 14.01 -12.42 -3.37
N ALA A 122 12.97 -11.75 -3.87
CA ALA A 122 12.71 -11.53 -5.29
C ALA A 122 13.71 -10.59 -5.99
N ALA A 123 14.49 -9.82 -5.23
CA ALA A 123 15.55 -8.96 -5.77
C ALA A 123 16.61 -9.72 -6.60
N ASN A 124 16.81 -11.02 -6.34
CA ASN A 124 17.69 -11.89 -7.12
C ASN A 124 16.97 -12.66 -8.23
N VAL A 125 15.68 -12.37 -8.44
CA VAL A 125 14.79 -13.11 -9.35
C VAL A 125 14.21 -12.21 -10.42
N GLY A 126 13.49 -11.17 -10.03
CA GLY A 126 12.82 -10.22 -10.92
C GLY A 126 13.32 -8.80 -10.77
N ASN A 127 12.78 -7.90 -11.59
CA ASN A 127 13.06 -6.47 -11.56
C ASN A 127 12.02 -5.67 -10.78
N SER A 128 10.81 -6.22 -10.64
CA SER A 128 9.82 -5.77 -9.66
C SER A 128 8.99 -6.96 -9.18
N TRP A 129 8.33 -6.80 -8.04
CA TRP A 129 7.45 -7.80 -7.47
C TRP A 129 6.25 -7.16 -6.79
N ARG A 130 5.07 -7.72 -7.03
CA ARG A 130 3.83 -7.27 -6.37
C ARG A 130 3.93 -7.54 -4.88
N THR A 131 3.80 -6.51 -4.06
CA THR A 131 3.79 -6.64 -2.59
C THR A 131 2.39 -6.87 -2.02
N THR A 132 1.36 -6.67 -2.83
CA THR A 132 -0.05 -6.65 -2.40
C THR A 132 -0.96 -7.33 -3.41
N GLY A 133 -2.19 -7.66 -2.98
CA GLY A 133 -3.31 -7.93 -3.88
C GLY A 133 -3.64 -6.77 -4.81
N ASP A 134 -4.55 -7.02 -5.75
CA ASP A 134 -4.88 -6.04 -6.80
C ASP A 134 -5.49 -4.77 -6.19
N ILE A 135 -5.05 -3.63 -6.70
CA ILE A 135 -5.66 -2.35 -6.36
C ILE A 135 -7.05 -2.27 -7.01
N GLY A 136 -7.99 -1.63 -6.31
CA GLY A 136 -9.20 -1.12 -6.91
C GLY A 136 -9.26 0.41 -6.79
N ASP A 137 -10.02 1.03 -7.68
CA ASP A 137 -10.21 2.48 -7.74
C ASP A 137 -11.05 3.01 -6.56
N SER A 138 -10.45 3.04 -5.38
CA SER A 138 -11.03 3.58 -4.16
C SER A 138 -9.93 3.99 -3.18
N TRP A 139 -10.21 5.02 -2.37
CA TRP A 139 -9.32 5.50 -1.33
C TRP A 139 -8.86 4.39 -0.36
N LYS A 140 -9.81 3.54 0.07
CA LYS A 140 -9.54 2.44 1.00
C LYS A 140 -8.56 1.42 0.41
N SER A 141 -8.73 1.04 -0.85
CA SER A 141 -7.83 0.10 -1.52
C SER A 141 -6.44 0.70 -1.71
N MET A 142 -6.36 1.97 -2.12
CA MET A 142 -5.09 2.68 -2.29
C MET A 142 -4.30 2.75 -0.98
N LEU A 143 -4.97 3.14 0.11
CA LEU A 143 -4.36 3.18 1.45
C LEU A 143 -3.94 1.80 1.97
N ASN A 144 -4.75 0.77 1.72
CA ASN A 144 -4.39 -0.60 2.09
C ASN A 144 -3.09 -1.04 1.40
N ASN A 145 -2.99 -0.83 0.08
CA ASN A 145 -1.84 -1.29 -0.66
C ASN A 145 -0.56 -0.55 -0.27
N ILE A 146 -0.62 0.77 -0.12
CA ILE A 146 0.56 1.56 0.26
C ILE A 146 1.02 1.27 1.70
N ASP A 147 0.11 0.96 2.62
CA ASP A 147 0.47 0.61 4.00
C ASP A 147 1.25 -0.71 4.05
N ILE A 148 0.82 -1.74 3.30
CA ILE A 148 1.54 -3.03 3.20
C ILE A 148 2.90 -2.81 2.52
N ASN A 149 2.92 -2.07 1.40
CA ASN A 149 4.15 -1.78 0.66
C ASN A 149 5.21 -1.03 1.50
N ASN A 150 4.78 -0.18 2.43
CA ASN A 150 5.67 0.54 3.33
C ASN A 150 6.47 -0.37 4.26
N GLU A 151 5.95 -1.54 4.63
CA GLU A 151 6.67 -2.50 5.49
C GLU A 151 7.96 -3.02 4.84
N PHE A 152 8.01 -2.99 3.51
CA PHE A 152 9.11 -3.51 2.70
C PHE A 152 10.01 -2.39 2.14
N ALA A 153 9.90 -1.16 2.65
CA ALA A 153 10.63 -0.02 2.10
C ALA A 153 12.15 -0.22 2.02
N ASP A 154 12.73 -0.90 3.01
CA ASP A 154 14.18 -1.14 3.07
C ASP A 154 14.64 -2.29 2.15
N ASN A 155 13.72 -2.95 1.43
CA ASN A 155 13.99 -4.08 0.54
C ASN A 155 14.01 -3.71 -0.96
N ALA A 156 13.59 -2.50 -1.34
CA ALA A 156 13.62 -2.03 -2.72
C ALA A 156 14.86 -1.18 -3.02
N GLY A 157 15.27 -1.20 -4.29
CA GLY A 157 16.37 -0.37 -4.78
C GLY A 157 16.68 -0.60 -6.27
N PRO A 158 17.75 0.02 -6.78
CA PRO A 158 18.13 -0.11 -8.19
C PRO A 158 18.23 -1.58 -8.64
N GLY A 159 17.31 -1.98 -9.52
CA GLY A 159 17.25 -3.32 -10.11
C GLY A 159 16.16 -4.22 -9.54
N GLY A 160 15.53 -3.86 -8.42
CA GLY A 160 14.45 -4.62 -7.77
C GLY A 160 13.51 -3.71 -6.98
N TRP A 161 12.26 -3.59 -7.42
CA TRP A 161 11.29 -2.62 -6.89
C TRP A 161 10.06 -3.30 -6.31
N ASN A 162 9.60 -2.82 -5.15
CA ASN A 162 8.30 -3.16 -4.63
C ASN A 162 7.20 -2.57 -5.52
N ASP A 163 6.19 -3.37 -5.84
CA ASP A 163 5.07 -3.01 -6.70
C ASP A 163 3.73 -3.11 -5.94
N PRO A 164 3.17 -1.97 -5.46
CA PRO A 164 1.85 -1.92 -4.84
C PRO A 164 0.68 -1.92 -5.84
N ASP A 165 0.94 -2.34 -7.09
CA ASP A 165 0.04 -2.38 -8.25
C ASP A 165 -0.06 -1.07 -9.04
N MET A 166 -0.85 -1.09 -10.11
CA MET A 166 -1.00 0.02 -11.06
C MET A 166 -1.54 1.32 -10.46
N LEU A 167 -1.44 2.41 -11.22
CA LEU A 167 -2.07 3.69 -10.93
C LEU A 167 -3.53 3.71 -11.39
N GLU A 168 -4.46 3.95 -10.45
CA GLU A 168 -5.90 4.13 -10.71
C GLU A 168 -6.26 5.55 -11.19
N VAL A 169 -5.26 6.42 -11.35
CA VAL A 169 -5.42 7.83 -11.70
C VAL A 169 -6.26 8.03 -12.95
N GLY A 170 -7.48 8.53 -12.78
CA GLY A 170 -8.41 8.85 -13.87
C GLY A 170 -9.49 7.79 -14.14
N ASN A 171 -9.63 6.75 -13.33
CA ASN A 171 -10.63 5.69 -13.54
C ASN A 171 -12.04 6.03 -13.02
N GLY A 172 -12.15 7.01 -12.12
CA GLY A 172 -13.39 7.70 -11.73
C GLY A 172 -13.95 7.35 -10.34
N GLY A 173 -13.33 6.43 -9.61
CA GLY A 173 -13.71 5.98 -8.27
C GLY A 173 -13.14 6.83 -7.13
N MET A 174 -12.06 7.57 -7.40
CA MET A 174 -11.52 8.61 -6.51
C MET A 174 -11.64 10.02 -7.11
N THR A 175 -11.56 11.03 -6.24
CA THR A 175 -11.46 12.46 -6.56
C THR A 175 -10.09 12.83 -7.13
N ASP A 176 -10.00 13.98 -7.80
CA ASP A 176 -8.72 14.49 -8.31
C ASP A 176 -7.66 14.67 -7.21
N SER A 177 -8.08 15.08 -6.01
CA SER A 177 -7.18 15.23 -4.85
C SER A 177 -6.65 13.89 -4.36
N GLU A 178 -7.52 12.87 -4.26
CA GLU A 178 -7.12 11.51 -3.90
C GLU A 178 -6.17 10.91 -4.94
N TYR A 179 -6.36 11.18 -6.24
CA TYR A 179 -5.41 10.75 -7.27
C TYR A 179 -4.05 11.44 -7.18
N VAL A 180 -4.01 12.73 -6.83
CA VAL A 180 -2.76 13.45 -6.56
C VAL A 180 -2.03 12.80 -5.38
N THR A 181 -2.76 12.42 -4.34
CA THR A 181 -2.23 11.66 -3.20
C THR A 181 -1.69 10.30 -3.62
N HIS A 182 -2.48 9.51 -4.33
CA HIS A 182 -2.10 8.20 -4.85
C HIS A 182 -0.81 8.27 -5.69
N PHE A 183 -0.73 9.20 -6.63
CA PHE A 183 0.46 9.38 -7.47
C PHE A 183 1.69 9.79 -6.65
N SER A 184 1.51 10.67 -5.65
CA SER A 184 2.61 11.12 -4.77
C SER A 184 3.18 9.97 -3.93
N LEU A 185 2.30 9.11 -3.40
CA LEU A 185 2.68 7.96 -2.59
C LEU A 185 3.38 6.87 -3.40
N TRP A 186 2.93 6.60 -4.63
CA TRP A 186 3.62 5.69 -5.54
C TRP A 186 4.98 6.26 -5.95
N ALA A 187 5.04 7.56 -6.23
CA ALA A 187 6.28 8.23 -6.63
C ALA A 187 7.33 8.23 -5.50
N ILE A 188 6.97 8.61 -4.27
CA ILE A 188 7.91 8.59 -3.15
C ILE A 188 8.37 7.17 -2.82
N SER A 189 7.51 6.16 -3.05
CA SER A 189 7.80 4.76 -2.77
C SER A 189 8.63 4.04 -3.83
N LYS A 190 8.99 4.71 -4.93
CA LYS A 190 9.74 4.10 -6.06
C LYS A 190 8.99 2.93 -6.69
N ALA A 191 7.67 2.92 -6.53
CA ALA A 191 6.80 1.96 -7.19
C ALA A 191 6.86 2.15 -8.72
N PRO A 192 6.65 1.09 -9.51
CA PRO A 192 6.37 1.23 -10.93
C PRO A 192 5.19 2.19 -11.16
N LEU A 193 5.38 3.20 -12.02
CA LEU A 193 4.31 4.14 -12.40
C LEU A 193 3.58 3.61 -13.64
N LEU A 194 2.77 2.57 -13.46
CA LEU A 194 2.01 1.91 -14.53
C LEU A 194 0.62 2.55 -14.64
N VAL A 195 0.34 3.27 -15.74
CA VAL A 195 -0.97 3.93 -15.95
C VAL A 195 -2.07 2.90 -16.21
N GLY A 196 -3.07 2.85 -15.34
CA GLY A 196 -4.21 1.92 -15.41
C GLY A 196 -5.47 2.48 -16.07
N CYS A 197 -5.46 3.70 -16.60
CA CYS A 197 -6.64 4.36 -17.18
C CYS A 197 -6.69 4.36 -18.72
N ASP A 198 -7.84 4.74 -19.29
CA ASP A 198 -7.96 4.96 -20.74
C ASP A 198 -7.22 6.24 -21.16
N VAL A 199 -5.99 6.05 -21.65
CA VAL A 199 -5.10 7.14 -22.09
C VAL A 199 -5.68 7.98 -23.24
N SER A 200 -6.69 7.48 -23.96
CA SER A 200 -7.34 8.23 -25.05
C SER A 200 -8.43 9.20 -24.56
N LYS A 201 -8.83 9.11 -23.29
CA LYS A 201 -9.92 9.89 -22.69
C LYS A 201 -9.54 10.60 -21.40
N MET A 202 -8.24 10.80 -21.16
CA MET A 202 -7.78 11.50 -19.95
C MET A 202 -8.34 12.92 -19.87
N SER A 203 -8.84 13.27 -18.69
CA SER A 203 -9.15 14.67 -18.37
C SER A 203 -7.86 15.50 -18.27
N ALA A 204 -7.98 16.83 -18.29
CA ALA A 204 -6.83 17.72 -18.07
C ALA A 204 -6.21 17.52 -16.68
N ALA A 205 -7.03 17.23 -15.65
CA ALA A 205 -6.56 16.94 -14.30
C ALA A 205 -5.75 15.64 -14.27
N THR A 206 -6.31 14.55 -14.82
CA THR A 206 -5.64 13.25 -14.96
C THR A 206 -4.29 13.37 -15.66
N LEU A 207 -4.26 14.06 -16.80
CA LEU A 207 -3.02 14.28 -17.55
C LEU A 207 -2.01 15.09 -16.74
N SER A 208 -2.46 16.15 -16.04
CA SER A 208 -1.59 16.98 -15.21
C SER A 208 -0.98 16.18 -14.04
N THR A 209 -1.74 15.28 -13.43
CA THR A 209 -1.26 14.38 -12.37
C THR A 209 -0.21 13.41 -12.90
N LEU A 210 -0.53 12.67 -13.96
CA LEU A 210 0.35 11.64 -14.53
C LEU A 210 1.62 12.17 -15.20
N THR A 211 1.69 13.47 -15.48
CA THR A 211 2.81 14.09 -16.20
C THR A 211 3.58 15.13 -15.40
N ASN A 212 3.37 15.24 -14.09
CA ASN A 212 4.15 16.19 -13.27
C ASN A 212 5.64 15.80 -13.25
N PRO A 213 6.54 16.60 -13.86
CA PRO A 213 7.94 16.22 -14.01
C PRO A 213 8.70 16.21 -12.69
N GLU A 214 8.32 17.03 -11.70
CA GLU A 214 9.04 17.10 -10.42
C GLU A 214 8.72 15.90 -9.52
N VAL A 215 7.48 15.42 -9.56
CA VAL A 215 7.06 14.21 -8.84
C VAL A 215 7.64 12.96 -9.50
N ILE A 216 7.61 12.89 -10.84
CA ILE A 216 8.27 11.81 -11.59
C ILE A 216 9.78 11.78 -11.31
N ALA A 217 10.43 12.94 -11.19
CA ALA A 217 11.86 12.99 -10.85
C ALA A 217 12.17 12.41 -9.47
N VAL A 218 11.24 12.49 -8.51
CA VAL A 218 11.39 11.80 -7.21
C VAL A 218 11.30 10.28 -7.36
N ASN A 219 10.40 9.78 -8.21
CA ASN A 219 10.30 8.34 -8.51
C ASN A 219 11.54 7.83 -9.26
N GLN A 220 12.05 8.61 -10.20
CA GLN A 220 13.16 8.27 -11.09
C GLN A 220 14.54 8.67 -10.53
N ASP A 221 14.62 9.06 -9.26
CA ASP A 221 15.90 9.44 -8.64
C ASP A 221 16.87 8.24 -8.64
N PRO A 222 18.13 8.41 -9.11
CA PRO A 222 19.05 7.30 -9.33
C PRO A 222 19.57 6.67 -8.03
N LEU A 223 19.39 7.31 -6.87
CA LEU A 223 19.71 6.67 -5.59
C LEU A 223 18.74 5.53 -5.29
N GLY A 224 17.50 5.62 -5.80
CA GLY A 224 16.54 4.53 -5.74
C GLY A 224 16.08 4.13 -4.34
N ILE A 225 16.24 5.00 -3.34
CA ILE A 225 15.77 4.72 -1.98
C ILE A 225 14.26 4.95 -1.93
N GLN A 226 13.51 3.88 -1.71
CA GLN A 226 12.08 3.97 -1.42
C GLN A 226 11.86 4.81 -0.16
N GLY A 227 11.01 5.83 -0.26
CA GLY A 227 10.59 6.59 0.91
C GLY A 227 9.64 5.80 1.79
N LYS A 228 9.62 6.12 3.09
CA LYS A 228 8.80 5.43 4.10
C LYS A 228 8.19 6.41 5.08
N LYS A 229 7.20 5.94 5.85
CA LYS A 229 6.65 6.69 7.00
C LYS A 229 7.76 6.94 8.02
N VAL A 230 7.93 8.20 8.41
CA VAL A 230 8.94 8.66 9.38
C VAL A 230 8.36 9.42 10.57
N ALA A 231 7.13 9.92 10.45
CA ALA A 231 6.39 10.47 11.58
C ALA A 231 4.89 10.38 11.32
N PHE A 232 4.10 10.49 12.39
CA PHE A 232 2.65 10.50 12.33
C PHE A 232 2.07 11.24 13.54
N ALA A 233 0.84 11.71 13.41
CA ALA A 233 0.11 12.40 14.47
C ALA A 233 -1.39 12.12 14.39
N SER A 234 -2.08 12.19 15.53
CA SER A 234 -3.54 12.11 15.55
C SER A 234 -4.15 13.39 15.02
N SER A 235 -5.27 13.26 14.31
CA SER A 235 -6.13 14.40 13.99
C SER A 235 -6.53 15.15 15.27
N GLN A 236 -6.58 16.47 15.20
CA GLN A 236 -7.09 17.34 16.26
C GLN A 236 -8.53 17.79 15.99
N LEU A 237 -9.15 17.30 14.91
CA LEU A 237 -10.52 17.67 14.56
C LEU A 237 -11.52 16.91 15.45
N PRO A 238 -12.57 17.59 15.95
CA PRO A 238 -13.69 16.93 16.60
C PRO A 238 -14.34 15.92 15.64
N ASN A 239 -14.71 14.76 16.16
CA ASN A 239 -15.28 13.64 15.37
C ASN A 239 -14.35 13.03 14.30
N ALA A 240 -13.04 13.29 14.35
CA ALA A 240 -12.11 12.51 13.54
C ALA A 240 -12.19 11.03 13.92
N SER A 241 -12.09 10.16 12.92
CA SER A 241 -12.16 8.71 13.08
C SER A 241 -10.90 8.06 12.56
N SER A 242 -10.39 7.07 13.29
CA SER A 242 -9.21 6.29 12.92
C SER A 242 -9.55 4.81 12.71
N ASP A 243 -8.98 4.19 11.70
CA ASP A 243 -9.05 2.73 11.54
C ASP A 243 -8.29 2.03 12.68
N VAL A 244 -8.82 0.90 13.14
CA VAL A 244 -8.13 0.03 14.09
C VAL A 244 -7.60 -1.21 13.37
N ILE A 245 -6.33 -1.53 13.64
CA ILE A 245 -5.59 -2.61 13.01
C ILE A 245 -4.77 -3.40 14.03
N VAL A 246 -4.21 -4.52 13.60
CA VAL A 246 -3.08 -5.18 14.26
C VAL A 246 -1.78 -4.91 13.50
N THR A 247 -0.66 -4.83 14.23
CA THR A 247 0.68 -4.69 13.65
C THR A 247 1.73 -5.34 14.56
N ASN A 248 2.89 -5.67 14.02
CA ASN A 248 4.03 -6.13 14.81
C ASN A 248 4.32 -5.15 15.97
N CYS A 249 4.26 -5.63 17.21
CA CYS A 249 4.48 -4.79 18.39
C CYS A 249 5.82 -4.05 18.40
N ALA A 250 6.85 -4.56 17.70
CA ALA A 250 8.14 -3.92 17.60
C ALA A 250 8.20 -2.81 16.52
N SER A 251 7.26 -2.78 15.56
CA SER A 251 7.26 -1.79 14.46
C SER A 251 7.06 -0.36 14.97
N LEU A 252 6.46 -0.20 16.15
CA LEU A 252 6.21 1.09 16.81
C LEU A 252 7.12 1.33 18.02
N SER A 253 8.05 0.40 18.30
CA SER A 253 8.93 0.41 19.48
C SER A 253 10.17 1.31 19.33
N SER A 254 10.33 2.02 18.22
CA SER A 254 11.46 2.93 18.02
C SER A 254 10.97 4.36 17.77
N THR A 255 11.02 5.18 18.82
CA THR A 255 11.13 6.66 18.80
C THR A 255 9.93 7.51 18.39
N ILE A 256 8.80 6.93 17.95
CA ILE A 256 7.64 7.70 17.47
C ILE A 256 6.37 7.19 18.19
N GLU A 257 5.97 7.86 19.28
CA GLU A 257 4.67 7.74 19.97
C GLU A 257 4.25 6.32 20.46
N PRO A 258 4.87 5.78 21.55
CA PRO A 258 4.55 4.43 22.08
C PRO A 258 3.08 4.25 22.52
N LYS A 259 2.37 5.35 22.81
CA LYS A 259 0.98 5.34 23.26
C LYS A 259 0.00 4.78 22.22
N ARG A 260 0.38 4.66 20.95
CA ARG A 260 -0.45 4.01 19.91
C ARG A 260 -0.70 2.53 20.13
N LEU A 261 0.14 1.86 20.90
CA LEU A 261 -0.04 0.45 21.25
C LEU A 261 -0.76 0.26 22.59
N GLU A 262 -0.94 1.34 23.35
CA GLU A 262 -1.44 1.30 24.71
C GLU A 262 -2.96 1.53 24.76
N TRP A 263 -3.65 0.70 25.53
CA TRP A 263 -5.10 0.73 25.66
C TRP A 263 -5.53 0.68 27.12
N THR A 264 -6.69 1.27 27.41
CA THR A 264 -7.34 1.17 28.72
C THR A 264 -8.74 0.60 28.59
N TYR A 265 -9.14 -0.22 29.56
CA TYR A 265 -10.51 -0.74 29.66
C TYR A 265 -11.15 -0.25 30.97
N ASN A 266 -12.34 0.32 30.85
CA ASN A 266 -13.16 0.72 31.98
C ASN A 266 -14.35 -0.26 32.14
N PRO A 267 -14.34 -1.16 33.13
CA PRO A 267 -15.40 -2.13 33.32
C PRO A 267 -16.73 -1.53 33.80
N GLN A 268 -16.73 -0.29 34.32
CA GLN A 268 -17.96 0.37 34.80
C GLN A 268 -18.83 0.88 33.65
N ASP A 269 -18.22 1.39 32.58
CA ASP A 269 -18.94 1.96 31.42
C ASP A 269 -18.78 1.12 30.13
N GLY A 270 -17.88 0.12 30.15
CA GLY A 270 -17.58 -0.77 29.04
C GLY A 270 -16.63 -0.18 27.99
N SER A 271 -16.08 1.02 28.20
CA SER A 271 -15.23 1.67 27.19
C SER A 271 -13.84 1.05 27.12
N ILE A 272 -13.38 0.81 25.89
CA ILE A 272 -11.97 0.56 25.58
C ILE A 272 -11.43 1.81 24.89
N ARG A 273 -10.36 2.41 25.41
CA ARG A 273 -9.83 3.68 24.93
C ARG A 273 -8.37 3.56 24.52
N SER A 274 -8.03 4.18 23.38
CA SER A 274 -6.66 4.33 22.93
C SER A 274 -5.95 5.39 23.76
N MET A 275 -4.75 5.08 24.24
CA MET A 275 -3.93 6.05 25.00
C MET A 275 -3.26 7.09 24.09
N PHE A 276 -3.31 6.90 22.77
CA PHE A 276 -2.76 7.83 21.79
C PHE A 276 -3.60 9.10 21.66
N ASN A 277 -4.90 8.95 21.42
CA ASN A 277 -5.82 10.06 21.15
C ASN A 277 -7.00 10.14 22.14
N GLY A 278 -7.09 9.21 23.10
CA GLY A 278 -8.16 9.17 24.10
C GLY A 278 -9.53 8.73 23.57
N GLN A 279 -9.61 8.35 22.30
CA GLN A 279 -10.84 7.94 21.62
C GLN A 279 -11.27 6.51 21.98
N CYS A 280 -12.56 6.24 21.80
CA CYS A 280 -13.19 4.98 22.16
C CYS A 280 -13.25 4.01 20.97
N LEU A 281 -12.89 2.76 21.23
CA LEU A 281 -13.07 1.63 20.33
C LEU A 281 -14.56 1.50 19.99
N SER A 282 -14.90 1.57 18.71
CA SER A 282 -16.27 1.71 18.23
C SER A 282 -16.55 0.77 17.08
N ILE A 283 -17.76 0.21 17.03
CA ILE A 283 -18.29 -0.38 15.79
C ILE A 283 -18.75 0.76 14.87
N GLU A 284 -18.21 0.80 13.65
CA GLU A 284 -18.49 1.83 12.66
C GLU A 284 -19.99 1.85 12.29
N SER A 285 -20.58 3.06 12.29
CA SER A 285 -21.97 3.32 11.90
C SER A 285 -23.00 2.39 12.56
N CYS A 286 -22.68 1.85 13.74
CA CYS A 286 -23.48 0.85 14.44
C CYS A 286 -23.84 -0.39 13.60
N SER A 287 -22.97 -0.77 12.68
CA SER A 287 -23.25 -1.89 11.78
C SER A 287 -23.51 -3.18 12.57
N THR A 288 -24.49 -3.94 12.10
CA THR A 288 -24.80 -5.29 12.58
C THR A 288 -24.38 -6.37 11.58
N SER A 289 -23.77 -5.99 10.45
CA SER A 289 -23.24 -6.93 9.46
C SER A 289 -22.13 -7.79 10.05
N GLU A 290 -21.92 -9.01 9.51
CA GLU A 290 -20.65 -9.70 9.74
C GLU A 290 -19.49 -8.86 9.19
N ALA A 291 -18.32 -8.96 9.83
CA ALA A 291 -17.14 -8.18 9.50
C ALA A 291 -17.41 -6.65 9.49
N ALA A 292 -18.13 -6.16 10.49
CA ALA A 292 -18.34 -4.72 10.65
C ALA A 292 -17.02 -4.05 11.08
N ASN A 293 -16.61 -2.98 10.39
CA ASN A 293 -15.33 -2.31 10.67
C ASN A 293 -15.28 -1.78 12.12
N ILE A 294 -14.07 -1.81 12.67
CA ILE A 294 -13.76 -1.23 13.97
C ILE A 294 -12.92 0.02 13.79
N VAL A 295 -13.35 1.09 14.47
CA VAL A 295 -12.75 2.42 14.39
C VAL A 295 -12.58 3.02 15.78
N LEU A 296 -11.79 4.09 15.87
CA LEU A 296 -11.77 4.99 17.01
C LEU A 296 -12.61 6.22 16.73
N ASN A 297 -13.46 6.59 17.68
CA ASN A 297 -14.25 7.82 17.64
C ASN A 297 -14.21 8.54 18.98
N GLU A 298 -14.64 9.80 18.98
CA GLU A 298 -14.94 10.52 20.22
C GLU A 298 -15.86 9.68 21.14
N CYS A 299 -15.55 9.68 22.44
CA CYS A 299 -16.24 8.85 23.42
C CYS A 299 -17.59 9.46 23.82
N HIS A 300 -18.69 8.76 23.50
CA HIS A 300 -20.07 9.14 23.81
C HIS A 300 -20.80 8.03 24.58
N ILE A 301 -20.12 7.41 25.55
CA ILE A 301 -20.66 6.29 26.33
C ILE A 301 -21.91 6.71 27.10
N ASN A 302 -23.00 5.96 26.93
CA ASN A 302 -24.31 6.22 27.54
C ASN A 302 -24.91 7.60 27.19
N ASP A 303 -24.47 8.26 26.12
CA ASP A 303 -25.07 9.50 25.64
C ASP A 303 -26.34 9.20 24.83
N PRO A 304 -27.55 9.57 25.30
CA PRO A 304 -28.80 9.28 24.59
C PRO A 304 -28.93 9.99 23.23
N GLN A 305 -28.14 11.03 22.98
CA GLN A 305 -28.14 11.80 21.73
C GLN A 305 -27.09 11.31 20.72
N ALA A 306 -26.13 10.50 21.17
CA ALA A 306 -25.11 9.94 20.29
C ALA A 306 -25.63 8.79 19.42
N GLN A 307 -24.86 8.45 18.39
CA GLN A 307 -25.16 7.28 17.56
C GLN A 307 -25.32 6.05 18.45
N CYS A 308 -26.44 5.34 18.23
CA CYS A 308 -26.80 4.12 18.97
C CYS A 308 -26.77 4.27 20.49
N GLN A 309 -27.04 5.49 20.98
CA GLN A 309 -27.06 5.83 22.40
C GLN A 309 -25.72 5.52 23.09
N GLY A 310 -24.61 5.54 22.34
CA GLY A 310 -23.26 5.18 22.80
C GLY A 310 -22.99 3.67 22.91
N LYS A 311 -23.96 2.79 22.60
CA LYS A 311 -23.81 1.34 22.78
C LYS A 311 -22.78 0.71 21.87
N ASN A 312 -22.54 1.30 20.69
CA ASN A 312 -21.53 0.84 19.74
C ASN A 312 -20.09 1.01 20.24
N GLN A 313 -19.89 1.63 21.41
CA GLN A 313 -18.60 1.88 22.05
C GLN A 313 -18.42 1.10 23.36
N GLN A 314 -19.38 0.22 23.69
CA GLN A 314 -19.40 -0.53 24.93
C GLN A 314 -19.02 -2.00 24.68
N TRP A 315 -18.05 -2.47 25.45
CA TRP A 315 -17.42 -3.77 25.31
C TRP A 315 -17.36 -4.49 26.64
N THR A 316 -17.47 -5.82 26.57
CA THR A 316 -17.25 -6.73 27.68
C THR A 316 -15.96 -7.49 27.42
N VAL A 317 -14.95 -7.30 28.26
CA VAL A 317 -13.73 -8.11 28.22
C VAL A 317 -13.94 -9.34 29.09
N ASN A 318 -14.05 -10.51 28.47
CA ASN A 318 -14.20 -11.77 29.18
C ASN A 318 -12.85 -12.25 29.71
N THR A 319 -12.73 -12.50 31.00
CA THR A 319 -11.47 -12.96 31.62
C THR A 319 -11.26 -14.47 31.49
N GLU A 320 -12.31 -15.25 31.22
CA GLU A 320 -12.22 -16.72 31.09
C GLU A 320 -11.69 -17.14 29.73
N ASP A 321 -12.22 -16.56 28.65
CA ASP A 321 -11.83 -16.89 27.27
C ASP A 321 -11.12 -15.75 26.54
N GLN A 322 -10.85 -14.62 27.22
CA GLN A 322 -10.09 -13.47 26.70
C GLN A 322 -10.71 -12.83 25.45
N SER A 323 -12.00 -13.09 25.19
CA SER A 323 -12.75 -12.42 24.13
C SER A 323 -13.14 -11.00 24.52
N ILE A 324 -13.22 -10.11 23.52
CA ILE A 324 -13.75 -8.74 23.67
C ILE A 324 -15.07 -8.70 22.90
N ILE A 325 -16.18 -8.55 23.63
CA ILE A 325 -17.54 -8.72 23.09
C ILE A 325 -18.28 -7.38 23.09
N SER A 326 -18.81 -6.99 21.94
CA SER A 326 -19.67 -5.80 21.80
C SER A 326 -20.96 -5.96 22.59
N GLN A 327 -21.27 -5.01 23.46
CA GLN A 327 -22.53 -4.98 24.20
C GLN A 327 -23.72 -4.56 23.32
N MET A 328 -23.47 -3.99 22.14
CA MET A 328 -24.51 -3.58 21.20
C MET A 328 -25.16 -4.78 20.49
N ASN A 329 -24.34 -5.72 20.00
CA ASN A 329 -24.78 -6.80 19.10
C ASN A 329 -24.21 -8.18 19.43
N GLY A 330 -23.41 -8.32 20.49
CA GLY A 330 -22.86 -9.60 20.95
C GLY A 330 -21.74 -10.18 20.08
N LYS A 331 -21.21 -9.41 19.12
CA LYS A 331 -20.09 -9.83 18.27
C LYS A 331 -18.75 -9.66 18.96
N CYS A 332 -17.79 -10.48 18.58
CA CYS A 332 -16.43 -10.46 19.11
C CYS A 332 -15.54 -9.56 18.25
N LEU A 333 -14.59 -8.86 18.90
CA LEU A 333 -13.48 -8.21 18.22
C LEU A 333 -12.61 -9.29 17.57
N ASP A 334 -12.37 -9.16 16.27
CA ASP A 334 -11.82 -10.22 15.42
C ASP A 334 -10.71 -9.67 14.52
N VAL A 335 -9.59 -10.39 14.41
CA VAL A 335 -8.60 -10.15 13.35
C VAL A 335 -9.09 -10.83 12.07
N TYR A 336 -9.46 -9.99 11.09
CA TYR A 336 -10.09 -10.42 9.85
C TYR A 336 -9.27 -11.49 9.14
N ASN A 337 -9.92 -12.60 8.76
CA ASN A 337 -9.33 -13.70 7.99
C ASN A 337 -8.03 -14.30 8.58
N PHE A 338 -7.74 -14.13 9.87
CA PHE A 338 -6.52 -14.58 10.55
C PHE A 338 -5.21 -13.89 10.10
N ASP A 339 -5.13 -13.31 8.91
CA ASP A 339 -3.87 -12.77 8.37
C ASP A 339 -3.64 -11.27 8.66
N GLY A 340 -4.57 -10.58 9.35
CA GLY A 340 -4.44 -9.14 9.60
C GLY A 340 -4.33 -8.32 8.31
N PRO A 341 -4.01 -7.01 8.38
CA PRO A 341 -3.93 -6.20 9.58
C PRO A 341 -5.31 -5.71 10.06
N ASN A 342 -6.39 -5.95 9.32
CA ASN A 342 -7.71 -5.38 9.62
C ASN A 342 -8.36 -6.03 10.85
N VAL A 343 -9.06 -5.22 11.64
CA VAL A 343 -9.84 -5.65 12.80
C VAL A 343 -11.32 -5.32 12.57
N ASP A 344 -12.18 -6.30 12.83
CA ASP A 344 -13.62 -6.18 12.64
C ASP A 344 -14.42 -6.73 13.83
N ALA A 345 -15.75 -6.58 13.76
CA ALA A 345 -16.69 -7.31 14.61
C ALA A 345 -17.31 -8.48 13.85
N PHE A 346 -17.08 -9.69 14.38
CA PHE A 346 -17.55 -10.94 13.80
C PHE A 346 -18.31 -11.80 14.81
N SER A 347 -19.14 -12.72 14.33
CA SER A 347 -19.79 -13.72 15.18
C SER A 347 -18.77 -14.49 16.04
N CYS A 348 -19.00 -14.52 17.35
CA CYS A 348 -18.10 -15.18 18.29
C CYS A 348 -18.01 -16.69 18.02
N ASN A 349 -16.80 -17.18 17.74
CA ASN A 349 -16.51 -18.57 17.41
C ASN A 349 -15.34 -19.14 18.25
N LYS A 350 -14.72 -18.31 19.11
CA LYS A 350 -13.63 -18.66 20.05
C LYS A 350 -12.34 -19.12 19.38
N GLN A 351 -12.13 -18.79 18.12
CA GLN A 351 -10.87 -19.01 17.43
C GLN A 351 -9.81 -18.00 17.93
N ASP A 352 -8.53 -18.32 17.74
CA ASP A 352 -7.42 -17.53 18.30
C ASP A 352 -7.34 -16.09 17.78
N ASN A 353 -7.96 -15.79 16.63
CA ASN A 353 -8.08 -14.44 16.06
C ASN A 353 -9.13 -13.57 16.78
N GLN A 354 -9.89 -14.13 17.73
CA GLN A 354 -10.86 -13.43 18.60
C GLN A 354 -10.40 -13.35 20.06
N VAL A 355 -9.16 -13.78 20.34
CA VAL A 355 -8.61 -13.86 21.69
C VAL A 355 -7.54 -12.80 21.88
N TRP A 356 -7.73 -11.94 22.89
CA TRP A 356 -6.93 -10.74 23.09
C TRP A 356 -6.22 -10.74 24.44
N ILE A 357 -4.90 -10.74 24.41
CA ILE A 357 -4.03 -10.77 25.59
C ILE A 357 -3.71 -9.34 26.00
N TRP A 358 -4.22 -8.93 27.17
CA TRP A 358 -3.94 -7.64 27.77
C TRP A 358 -2.65 -7.72 28.59
N ASN A 359 -1.67 -6.87 28.28
CA ASN A 359 -0.43 -6.78 29.03
C ASN A 359 -0.50 -5.56 29.99
N PRO A 360 -0.58 -5.78 31.31
CA PRO A 360 -0.70 -4.69 32.28
C PRO A 360 0.60 -3.91 32.49
N ILE A 361 1.74 -4.40 32.00
CA ILE A 361 3.05 -3.77 32.19
C ILE A 361 3.28 -2.67 31.15
N ASP A 362 3.03 -2.99 29.88
CA ASP A 362 3.27 -2.08 28.76
C ASP A 362 1.97 -1.52 28.15
N GLY A 363 0.80 -1.87 28.69
CA GLY A 363 -0.51 -1.39 28.23
C GLY A 363 -0.99 -1.98 26.90
N THR A 364 -0.24 -2.91 26.31
CA THR A 364 -0.56 -3.46 24.99
C THR A 364 -1.71 -4.47 25.02
N VAL A 365 -2.47 -4.53 23.93
CA VAL A 365 -3.50 -5.56 23.69
C VAL A 365 -3.06 -6.36 22.46
N ARG A 366 -2.84 -7.67 22.62
CA ARG A 366 -2.20 -8.50 21.59
C ARG A 366 -3.12 -9.61 21.12
N SER A 367 -3.18 -9.84 19.81
CA SER A 367 -3.86 -10.98 19.24
C SER A 367 -3.15 -12.27 19.64
N LYS A 368 -3.88 -13.27 20.14
CA LYS A 368 -3.31 -14.60 20.45
C LYS A 368 -2.86 -15.34 19.19
N HIS A 369 -3.51 -15.08 18.05
CA HIS A 369 -3.24 -15.77 16.79
C HIS A 369 -1.80 -15.58 16.31
N ASN A 370 -1.31 -14.34 16.27
CA ASN A 370 -0.02 -13.99 15.67
C ASN A 370 0.88 -13.15 16.59
N GLY A 371 0.41 -12.78 17.79
CA GLY A 371 1.16 -11.98 18.76
C GLY A 371 1.24 -10.48 18.42
N GLU A 372 0.55 -10.02 17.38
CA GLU A 372 0.54 -8.62 16.96
C GLU A 372 -0.28 -7.74 17.90
N CYS A 373 0.10 -6.47 17.99
CA CYS A 373 -0.52 -5.49 18.86
C CYS A 373 -1.66 -4.77 18.15
N LEU A 374 -2.79 -4.64 18.83
CA LEU A 374 -3.89 -3.76 18.46
C LEU A 374 -3.40 -2.30 18.48
N THR A 375 -3.70 -1.54 17.44
CA THR A 375 -3.34 -0.13 17.33
C THR A 375 -4.34 0.61 16.44
N SER A 376 -4.35 1.93 16.51
CA SER A 376 -5.13 2.78 15.59
C SER A 376 -4.22 3.40 14.55
N LYS A 377 -4.61 3.47 13.27
CA LYS A 377 -3.88 4.26 12.28
C LYS A 377 -3.89 5.73 12.68
N ALA A 378 -2.80 6.45 12.42
CA ALA A 378 -2.77 7.89 12.60
C ALA A 378 -3.33 8.58 11.36
N GLU A 379 -3.99 9.73 11.53
CA GLU A 379 -4.66 10.45 10.42
C GLU A 379 -3.72 11.38 9.67
N LEU A 380 -2.64 11.82 10.30
CA LEU A 380 -1.64 12.70 9.69
C LEU A 380 -0.32 11.98 9.62
N GLU A 381 0.30 11.94 8.44
CA GLU A 381 1.53 11.19 8.21
C GLU A 381 2.60 12.05 7.52
N VAL A 382 3.85 11.78 7.88
CA VAL A 382 5.04 12.29 7.21
C VAL A 382 5.79 11.10 6.63
N TRP A 383 5.98 11.12 5.33
CA TRP A 383 6.80 10.15 4.60
C TRP A 383 8.05 10.86 4.08
N ALA A 384 9.19 10.18 4.08
CA ALA A 384 10.43 10.74 3.57
C ALA A 384 11.30 9.70 2.86
N GLY A 385 12.05 10.15 1.86
CA GLY A 385 13.04 9.35 1.14
C GLY A 385 14.19 10.20 0.62
N LEU A 386 15.42 9.74 0.87
CA LEU A 386 16.65 10.43 0.48
C LEU A 386 16.81 10.40 -1.04
N LEU A 387 17.18 11.55 -1.62
CA LEU A 387 17.48 11.69 -3.04
C LEU A 387 18.98 11.75 -3.29
N SER A 388 19.38 11.45 -4.52
CA SER A 388 20.78 11.39 -4.97
C SER A 388 21.59 12.68 -4.78
N ASP A 389 20.93 13.84 -4.73
CA ASP A 389 21.56 15.14 -4.49
C ASP A 389 21.69 15.49 -3.00
N GLY A 390 21.31 14.58 -2.10
CA GLY A 390 21.34 14.76 -0.64
C GLY A 390 20.14 15.51 -0.07
N SER A 391 19.18 15.91 -0.91
CA SER A 391 17.89 16.43 -0.44
C SER A 391 16.94 15.29 0.00
N GLN A 392 15.88 15.65 0.71
CA GLN A 392 14.80 14.72 1.08
C GLN A 392 13.57 15.01 0.23
N ALA A 393 13.00 13.99 -0.40
CA ALA A 393 11.61 14.02 -0.83
C ALA A 393 10.74 13.76 0.39
N VAL A 394 9.71 14.59 0.60
CA VAL A 394 8.80 14.48 1.74
C VAL A 394 7.36 14.51 1.25
N VAL A 395 6.52 13.63 1.77
CA VAL A 395 5.07 13.64 1.57
C VAL A 395 4.40 13.90 2.93
N LEU A 396 3.60 14.96 2.99
CA LEU A 396 2.71 15.29 4.10
C LEU A 396 1.31 14.85 3.72
N LEU A 397 0.81 13.79 4.34
CA LEU A 397 -0.45 13.16 4.00
C LEU A 397 -1.50 13.40 5.09
N ASN A 398 -2.63 13.98 4.71
CA ASN A 398 -3.84 13.92 5.52
C ASN A 398 -4.69 12.74 5.04
N ARG A 399 -4.64 11.63 5.78
CA ARG A 399 -5.45 10.44 5.50
C ARG A 399 -6.76 10.37 6.27
N GLY A 400 -7.02 11.38 7.12
CA GLY A 400 -8.31 11.53 7.80
C GLY A 400 -9.46 11.69 6.81
N ASN A 401 -10.68 11.51 7.29
CA ASN A 401 -11.90 11.55 6.46
C ASN A 401 -12.66 12.88 6.53
N ILE A 402 -12.16 13.86 7.28
CA ILE A 402 -12.84 15.14 7.49
C ILE A 402 -11.85 16.30 7.59
N GLY A 403 -12.34 17.49 7.22
CA GLY A 403 -11.69 18.77 7.48
C GLY A 403 -10.33 18.93 6.79
N SER A 404 -9.53 19.85 7.32
CA SER A 404 -8.22 20.21 6.78
C SER A 404 -7.29 20.55 7.93
N GLU A 405 -6.07 20.01 7.91
CA GLU A 405 -5.12 20.14 9.02
C GLU A 405 -3.71 20.46 8.54
N SER A 406 -2.96 21.18 9.37
CA SER A 406 -1.55 21.46 9.11
C SER A 406 -0.69 20.30 9.60
N ILE A 407 0.30 19.89 8.81
CA ILE A 407 1.22 18.79 9.14
C ILE A 407 2.63 19.37 9.25
N THR A 408 3.37 18.95 10.29
CA THR A 408 4.74 19.40 10.51
C THR A 408 5.72 18.28 10.24
N VAL A 409 6.69 18.53 9.36
CA VAL A 409 7.90 17.70 9.23
C VAL A 409 9.02 18.34 10.05
N LYS A 410 9.63 17.59 10.97
CA LYS A 410 10.82 18.03 11.70
C LYS A 410 12.06 17.50 11.00
N TRP A 411 13.16 18.25 11.06
CA TRP A 411 14.45 17.82 10.51
C TRP A 411 14.95 16.54 11.16
N SER A 412 14.69 16.36 12.46
CA SER A 412 14.97 15.12 13.17
C SER A 412 14.30 13.89 12.55
N ASP A 413 13.09 14.05 12.00
CA ASP A 413 12.30 12.93 11.47
C ASP A 413 12.87 12.46 10.12
N ILE A 414 13.53 13.37 9.38
CA ILE A 414 14.10 13.11 8.06
C ILE A 414 15.64 13.01 8.08
N GLY A 415 16.23 12.82 9.27
CA GLY A 415 17.68 12.63 9.42
C GLY A 415 18.52 13.89 9.16
N PHE A 416 17.92 15.07 9.11
CA PHE A 416 18.62 16.34 9.03
C PHE A 416 18.94 16.89 10.44
N PRO A 417 20.02 17.68 10.59
CA PRO A 417 20.31 18.28 11.89
C PRO A 417 19.26 19.34 12.27
N VAL A 418 18.86 19.35 13.54
CA VAL A 418 17.74 20.17 14.06
C VAL A 418 17.99 21.68 14.04
N ASP A 419 19.24 22.10 13.96
CA ASP A 419 19.68 23.50 13.97
C ASP A 419 20.01 24.04 12.56
N HIS A 420 19.93 23.19 11.53
CA HIS A 420 20.25 23.58 10.17
C HIS A 420 19.06 24.18 9.43
N SER A 421 19.36 25.11 8.52
CA SER A 421 18.37 25.68 7.61
C SER A 421 18.28 24.87 6.32
N ALA A 422 17.07 24.69 5.80
CA ALA A 422 16.80 24.02 4.53
C ALA A 422 15.81 24.83 3.67
N VAL A 423 15.99 24.78 2.36
CA VAL A 423 15.03 25.29 1.38
C VAL A 423 13.93 24.26 1.19
N VAL A 424 12.68 24.70 1.25
CA VAL A 424 11.50 23.86 1.03
C VAL A 424 10.83 24.25 -0.27
N ARG A 425 10.60 23.27 -1.15
CA ARG A 425 9.91 23.43 -2.44
C ARG A 425 8.71 22.51 -2.51
N ASP A 426 7.56 23.04 -2.92
CA ASP A 426 6.35 22.29 -3.26
C ASP A 426 6.43 21.79 -4.71
N LEU A 427 6.34 20.47 -4.91
CA LEU A 427 6.49 19.81 -6.21
C LEU A 427 5.21 19.83 -7.04
N TRP A 428 4.04 19.96 -6.41
CA TRP A 428 2.77 20.11 -7.12
C TRP A 428 2.54 21.56 -7.52
N ALA A 429 2.77 22.50 -6.61
CA ALA A 429 2.72 23.93 -6.92
C ALA A 429 3.94 24.41 -7.74
N ARG A 430 4.99 23.59 -7.84
CA ARG A 430 6.28 23.91 -8.49
C ARG A 430 6.87 25.22 -8.00
N LYS A 431 6.83 25.41 -6.68
CA LYS A 431 7.07 26.70 -6.02
C LYS A 431 7.99 26.53 -4.81
N ASP A 432 8.99 27.39 -4.72
CA ASP A 432 9.81 27.52 -3.52
C ASP A 432 9.01 28.24 -2.43
N LEU A 433 8.95 27.64 -1.25
CA LEU A 433 8.16 28.14 -0.11
C LEU A 433 8.99 29.01 0.83
N GLY A 434 10.32 28.86 0.79
CA GLY A 434 11.25 29.63 1.60
C GLY A 434 12.34 28.77 2.24
N THR A 435 13.05 29.36 3.19
CA THR A 435 14.06 28.69 4.01
C THR A 435 13.57 28.57 5.44
N TYR A 436 13.67 27.37 6.00
CA TYR A 436 13.17 27.03 7.33
C TYR A 436 14.26 26.35 8.15
N THR A 437 14.21 26.49 9.48
CA THR A 437 15.20 25.90 10.40
C THR A 437 14.50 24.96 11.37
N GLY A 438 15.03 23.76 11.54
CA GLY A 438 14.52 22.71 12.43
C GLY A 438 13.24 22.00 11.98
N SER A 439 12.33 22.68 11.29
CA SER A 439 11.07 22.08 10.81
C SER A 439 10.37 22.93 9.77
N TYR A 440 9.40 22.34 9.07
CA TYR A 440 8.42 23.04 8.25
C TYR A 440 7.01 22.56 8.59
N THR A 441 6.06 23.51 8.74
CA THR A 441 4.63 23.23 8.92
C THR A 441 3.89 23.66 7.66
N SER A 442 3.13 22.74 7.07
CA SER A 442 2.31 23.04 5.90
C SER A 442 1.19 24.02 6.23
N PRO A 443 0.62 24.71 5.23
CA PRO A 443 -0.77 25.17 5.31
C PRO A 443 -1.71 23.98 5.58
N ASN A 444 -2.99 24.27 5.76
CA ASN A 444 -4.00 23.22 5.89
C ASN A 444 -4.05 22.36 4.63
N ILE A 445 -3.94 21.04 4.82
CA ILE A 445 -4.11 20.01 3.81
C ILE A 445 -5.49 19.41 4.05
N ASP A 446 -6.37 19.51 3.06
CA ASP A 446 -7.71 18.91 3.11
C ASP A 446 -7.62 17.39 3.31
N HIS A 447 -8.66 16.79 3.89
CA HIS A 447 -8.80 15.35 4.00
C HIS A 447 -8.55 14.67 2.65
N HIS A 448 -7.87 13.54 2.70
CA HIS A 448 -7.38 12.79 1.54
C HIS A 448 -6.39 13.54 0.64
N GLY A 449 -5.96 14.73 1.05
CA GLY A 449 -4.99 15.57 0.36
C GLY A 449 -3.55 15.29 0.77
N VAL A 450 -2.65 15.82 -0.05
CA VAL A 450 -1.21 15.69 0.14
C VAL A 450 -0.49 17.00 -0.16
N MET A 451 0.64 17.21 0.50
CA MET A 451 1.67 18.12 0.03
C MET A 451 2.95 17.34 -0.21
N MET A 452 3.50 17.41 -1.41
CA MET A 452 4.76 16.76 -1.76
C MET A 452 5.87 17.80 -1.90
N LEU A 453 6.93 17.61 -1.12
CA LEU A 453 8.00 18.58 -0.93
C LEU A 453 9.35 17.99 -1.37
N LYS A 454 10.25 18.86 -1.81
CA LYS A 454 11.69 18.61 -1.82
C LYS A 454 12.34 19.56 -0.82
N ILE A 455 13.11 19.00 0.11
CA ILE A 455 13.74 19.72 1.22
C ILE A 455 15.25 19.57 1.09
N THR A 456 15.94 20.69 0.86
CA THR A 456 17.39 20.71 0.59
C THR A 456 18.10 21.52 1.65
N LEU A 457 19.04 20.90 2.39
CA LEU A 457 19.89 21.64 3.33
C LEU A 457 20.57 22.81 2.64
N THR A 458 20.53 23.98 3.26
CA THR A 458 21.37 25.10 2.83
C THR A 458 22.82 24.73 3.13
N LYS A 459 23.73 24.98 2.18
CA LYS A 459 25.16 24.80 2.46
C LYS A 459 25.53 25.68 3.66
N SER A 460 26.11 25.10 4.69
CA SER A 460 26.73 25.87 5.78
C SER A 460 27.72 26.85 5.14
N ARG A 461 27.59 28.14 5.48
CA ARG A 461 28.56 29.16 5.03
C ARG A 461 29.95 28.90 5.59
#